data_AF-A0A518F005-F1
#
_entry.id   AF-A0A518F005-F1
#
_cell.length_a   1.000
_cell.length_b   1.000
_cell.length_c   1.000
_cell.angle_alpha   90.00
_cell.angle_beta   90.00
_cell.angle_gamma   90.00
#
_symmetry.space_group_name_H-M   'P 1'
#
loop_
_entity.id
_entity.type
_entity.pdbx_description
1 polymer ?
#
loop_
_entity_poly.entity_id
_entity_poly.type
_entity_poly.pdbx_seq_one_letter_code
_entity_poly.pdbx_strand_id
1 'polypeptide(L)'
;MRITKAGDNEVRRHLVQCAQQMLGPFGKDSDLRRWGLELAARGGKTTKKKAVIAVARKLAVLLHTLWRTGEVYEPLRNANRTAKKQGAAAVPA
;
A
#
# COMPACT_ATOMS: atom_id res chain seq x y z
N MET A 1 -8.59 -10.58 -13.02
CA MET A 1 -7.67 -9.46 -13.28
C MET A 1 -6.29 -9.81 -12.75
N ARG A 2 -5.28 -9.87 -13.62
CA ARG A 2 -3.88 -10.14 -13.27
C ARG A 2 -3.11 -8.81 -13.18
N ILE A 3 -2.06 -8.75 -12.37
CA ILE A 3 -1.00 -7.74 -12.58
C ILE A 3 -0.47 -7.97 -14.01
N THR A 4 -0.23 -6.90 -14.75
CA THR A 4 0.26 -6.89 -16.14
C THR A 4 1.29 -8.01 -16.39
N LYS A 5 1.16 -8.73 -17.52
CA LYS A 5 2.00 -9.89 -17.90
C LYS A 5 3.49 -9.53 -18.15
N ALA A 6 3.87 -8.26 -18.08
CA ALA A 6 5.26 -7.84 -18.16
C ALA A 6 5.97 -8.16 -16.82
N GLY A 7 7.14 -8.81 -16.90
CA GLY A 7 7.96 -9.18 -15.75
C GLY A 7 7.75 -10.60 -15.21
N ASP A 8 8.65 -11.00 -14.32
CA ASP A 8 8.75 -12.33 -13.74
C ASP A 8 7.48 -12.76 -12.99
N ASN A 9 7.06 -14.02 -13.19
CA ASN A 9 5.82 -14.55 -12.64
C ASN A 9 5.94 -14.87 -11.15
N GLU A 10 7.12 -15.30 -10.71
CA GLU A 10 7.39 -15.58 -9.31
C GLU A 10 7.39 -14.28 -8.50
N VAL A 11 8.01 -13.20 -8.99
CA VAL A 11 7.96 -11.89 -8.32
C VAL A 11 6.52 -11.41 -8.12
N ARG A 12 5.67 -11.59 -9.14
CA ARG A 12 4.25 -11.24 -9.05
C ARG A 12 3.52 -12.07 -7.99
N ARG A 13 3.81 -13.37 -7.90
CA ARG A 13 3.21 -14.28 -6.92
C ARG A 13 3.63 -13.94 -5.50
N HIS A 14 4.92 -13.72 -5.28
CA HIS A 14 5.46 -13.33 -3.96
C HIS A 14 4.87 -12.01 -3.49
N LEU A 15 4.79 -10.99 -4.36
CA LEU A 15 4.18 -9.69 -4.01
C LEU A 15 2.71 -9.82 -3.60
N VAL A 16 1.95 -10.70 -4.26
CA VAL A 16 0.55 -10.96 -3.90
C VAL A 16 0.46 -11.70 -2.56
N GLN A 17 1.32 -12.68 -2.30
CA GLN A 17 1.39 -13.36 -1.00
C GLN A 17 1.77 -12.39 0.13
N CYS A 18 2.75 -11.51 -0.08
CA CYS A 18 3.10 -10.46 0.87
C CYS A 18 1.92 -9.51 1.13
N ALA A 19 1.21 -9.08 0.09
CA ALA A 19 0.03 -8.23 0.25
C ALA A 19 -1.11 -8.92 1.01
N GLN A 20 -1.30 -10.23 0.80
CA GLN A 20 -2.24 -11.05 1.57
C GLN A 20 -1.84 -11.13 3.05
N GLN A 21 -0.55 -11.30 3.35
CA GLN A 21 -0.04 -11.32 4.72
C GLN A 21 -0.19 -9.95 5.40
N MET A 22 0.06 -8.85 4.68
CA MET A 22 -0.11 -7.49 5.22
C MET A 22 -1.56 -7.12 5.52
N LEU A 23 -2.50 -7.53 4.66
CA LEU A 23 -3.94 -7.38 4.90
C LEU A 23 -4.51 -8.48 5.80
N GLY A 24 -3.70 -9.47 6.17
CA GLY A 24 -4.04 -10.54 7.06
C GLY A 24 -4.10 -10.11 8.54
N PRO A 25 -4.55 -11.01 9.42
CA PRO A 25 -4.75 -10.73 10.84
C PRO A 25 -3.48 -10.22 11.56
N PHE A 26 -2.28 -10.56 11.08
CA PHE A 26 -0.99 -10.23 11.71
C PHE A 26 -0.20 -9.10 11.02
N GLY A 27 -0.77 -8.40 10.05
CA GLY A 27 -0.07 -7.30 9.39
C GLY A 27 0.14 -6.10 10.33
N LYS A 28 1.38 -5.62 10.46
CA LYS A 28 1.69 -4.36 11.16
C LYS A 28 0.93 -3.20 10.51
N ASP A 29 0.44 -2.28 11.33
CA ASP A 29 -0.25 -1.09 10.84
C ASP A 29 0.67 -0.26 9.96
N SER A 30 0.20 -0.03 8.74
CA SER A 30 0.90 0.74 7.70
C SER A 30 -0.13 1.45 6.84
N ASP A 31 0.26 2.55 6.20
CA ASP A 31 -0.63 3.29 5.31
C ASP A 31 -1.17 2.42 4.16
N LEU A 32 -0.39 1.42 3.74
CA LEU A 32 -0.80 0.45 2.72
C LEU A 32 -1.90 -0.48 3.23
N ARG A 33 -1.82 -0.90 4.49
CA ARG A 33 -2.85 -1.71 5.14
C ARG A 33 -4.13 -0.90 5.31
N ARG A 34 -4.06 0.35 5.82
CA ARG A 34 -5.24 1.22 5.97
C ARG A 34 -5.94 1.48 4.63
N TRP A 35 -5.16 1.86 3.61
CA TRP A 35 -5.69 2.07 2.26
C TRP A 35 -6.28 0.79 1.65
N GLY A 36 -5.63 -0.36 1.84
CA GLY A 36 -6.12 -1.64 1.34
C GLY A 36 -7.38 -2.13 2.08
N LEU A 37 -7.50 -1.86 3.37
CA LEU A 37 -8.70 -2.16 4.17
C LEU A 37 -9.86 -1.26 3.77
N GLU A 38 -9.64 0.04 3.57
CA GLU A 38 -10.66 0.95 3.03
C GLU A 38 -11.15 0.48 1.65
N LEU A 39 -10.23 0.06 0.79
CA LEU A 39 -10.59 -0.43 -0.55
C LEU A 39 -11.36 -1.75 -0.48
N ALA A 40 -11.02 -2.63 0.47
CA ALA A 40 -11.74 -3.86 0.73
C ALA A 40 -13.14 -3.62 1.34
N ALA A 41 -13.29 -2.60 2.19
CA ALA A 41 -14.54 -2.23 2.83
C ALA A 41 -15.57 -1.63 1.85
N ARG A 42 -15.10 -1.00 0.76
CA ARG A 42 -15.96 -0.32 -0.24
C ARG A 42 -16.73 -1.26 -1.19
N GLY A 43 -16.60 -2.59 -1.13
CA GLY A 43 -17.35 -3.45 -2.07
C GLY A 43 -17.38 -4.95 -1.80
N GLY A 44 -18.03 -5.68 -2.72
CA GLY A 44 -18.32 -7.12 -2.60
C GLY A 44 -17.14 -8.08 -2.86
N LYS A 45 -17.45 -9.38 -3.07
CA LYS A 45 -16.47 -10.50 -3.15
C LYS A 45 -15.26 -10.25 -4.07
N THR A 46 -15.44 -9.53 -5.19
CA THR A 46 -14.39 -9.26 -6.17
C THR A 46 -13.48 -8.09 -5.77
N THR A 47 -13.96 -7.21 -4.89
CA THR A 47 -13.24 -6.00 -4.44
C THR A 47 -12.11 -6.37 -3.49
N LYS A 48 -12.29 -7.36 -2.61
CA LYS A 48 -11.21 -7.88 -1.76
C LYS A 48 -10.00 -8.35 -2.58
N LYS A 49 -10.25 -9.07 -3.68
CA LYS A 49 -9.19 -9.52 -4.61
C LYS A 49 -8.50 -8.34 -5.30
N LYS A 50 -9.28 -7.32 -5.71
CA LYS A 50 -8.74 -6.09 -6.31
C LYS A 50 -7.92 -5.28 -5.29
N ALA A 51 -8.33 -5.23 -4.03
CA ALA A 51 -7.61 -4.55 -2.96
C ALA A 51 -6.24 -5.18 -2.71
N VAL A 52 -6.15 -6.51 -2.63
CA VAL A 52 -4.88 -7.23 -2.53
C VAL A 52 -3.96 -6.89 -3.70
N ILE A 53 -4.47 -6.93 -4.93
CA ILE A 53 -3.68 -6.61 -6.14
C ILE A 53 -3.22 -5.15 -6.12
N ALA A 54 -4.08 -4.23 -5.70
CA ALA A 54 -3.77 -2.81 -5.65
C ALA A 54 -2.67 -2.52 -4.61
N VAL A 55 -2.74 -3.16 -3.43
CA VAL A 55 -1.69 -3.10 -2.40
C VAL A 55 -0.39 -3.68 -2.93
N ALA A 56 -0.41 -4.84 -3.59
CA ALA A 56 0.79 -5.45 -4.18
C ALA A 56 1.48 -4.53 -5.21
N ARG A 57 0.71 -3.85 -6.06
CA ARG A 57 1.25 -2.87 -7.02
C ARG A 57 1.90 -1.68 -6.31
N LYS A 58 1.25 -1.14 -5.28
CA LYS A 58 1.79 -0.02 -4.51
C LYS A 58 3.05 -0.41 -3.74
N LEU A 59 3.12 -1.64 -3.24
CA LEU A 59 4.28 -2.20 -2.56
C LEU A 59 5.47 -2.35 -3.53
N ALA A 60 5.24 -2.86 -4.74
CA ALA A 60 6.29 -2.98 -5.75
C ALA A 60 6.90 -1.61 -6.13
N VAL A 61 6.06 -0.59 -6.30
CA VAL A 61 6.52 0.78 -6.58
C VAL A 61 7.29 1.36 -5.39
N LEU A 62 6.82 1.14 -4.16
CA LEU A 62 7.54 1.58 -2.96
C LEU A 62 8.91 0.94 -2.85
N LEU A 63 9.01 -0.38 -3.04
CA LEU A 63 10.29 -1.06 -3.01
C LEU A 63 11.23 -0.53 -4.09
N HIS A 64 10.73 -0.36 -5.32
CA HIS A 64 11.55 0.14 -6.42
C HIS A 64 12.01 1.58 -6.21
N THR A 65 11.14 2.45 -5.70
CA THR A 65 11.50 3.85 -5.39
C THR A 65 12.50 3.93 -4.26
N LEU A 66 12.30 3.19 -3.17
CA LEU A 66 13.24 3.12 -2.06
C LEU A 66 14.62 2.63 -2.52
N TRP A 67 14.65 1.61 -3.37
CA TRP A 67 15.89 1.06 -3.89
C TRP A 67 16.62 2.04 -4.81
N ARG A 68 15.88 2.88 -5.57
CA ARG A 68 16.48 3.92 -6.41
C ARG A 68 16.94 5.16 -5.63
N THR A 69 16.22 5.56 -4.58
CA THR A 69 16.52 6.79 -3.83
C THR A 69 17.41 6.56 -2.61
N GLY A 70 17.51 5.31 -2.12
CA GLY A 70 18.24 5.00 -0.89
C GLY A 70 17.61 5.59 0.38
N GLU A 71 16.36 6.09 0.30
CA GLU A 71 15.66 6.65 1.45
C GLU A 71 15.28 5.58 2.47
N VAL A 72 15.00 5.98 3.71
CA VAL A 72 14.49 5.08 4.75
C VAL A 72 12.98 4.87 4.58
N TYR A 73 12.54 3.62 4.71
CA TYR A 73 11.12 3.28 4.66
C TYR A 73 10.42 3.68 5.96
N GLU A 74 9.48 4.62 5.87
CA GLU A 74 8.62 5.02 6.98
C GLU A 74 7.19 4.46 6.77
N PRO A 75 6.73 3.52 7.61
CA PRO A 75 5.43 2.86 7.45
C PRO A 75 4.18 3.78 7.52
N LEU A 76 4.35 4.97 8.10
CA LEU A 76 3.32 5.99 8.34
C LEU A 76 3.59 7.31 7.59
N ARG A 77 4.44 7.29 6.54
CA ARG A 77 4.83 8.49 5.78
C ARG A 77 3.61 9.28 5.25
N ASN A 78 2.52 8.62 4.86
CA ASN A 78 1.29 9.29 4.41
C ASN A 78 0.45 9.83 5.56
N ALA A 79 0.33 9.09 6.67
CA ALA A 79 -0.31 9.61 7.89
C ALA A 79 0.40 10.88 8.39
N ASN A 80 1.74 10.87 8.38
CA ASN A 80 2.58 12.03 8.69
C ASN A 80 2.43 13.16 7.67
N ARG A 81 2.26 12.86 6.37
CA ARG A 81 1.98 13.87 5.34
C ARG A 81 0.60 14.50 5.48
N THR A 82 -0.43 13.74 5.83
CA THR A 82 -1.77 14.28 6.12
C THR A 82 -1.78 15.11 7.40
N ALA A 83 -1.08 14.67 8.45
CA ALA A 83 -0.91 15.45 9.68
C ALA A 83 -0.16 16.77 9.42
N LYS A 84 0.93 16.72 8.63
CA LYS A 84 1.69 17.93 8.24
C LYS A 84 0.86 18.88 7.36
N LYS A 85 -0.08 18.37 6.56
CA LYS A 85 -1.01 19.19 5.77
C LYS A 85 -2.09 19.86 6.63
N GLN A 86 -2.52 19.22 7.72
CA GLN A 86 -3.52 19.76 8.65
C GLN A 86 -2.95 20.86 9.57
N GLY A 87 -1.67 20.79 9.94
CA GLY A 87 -1.00 21.86 10.69
C GLY A 87 -0.79 23.17 9.91
N ALA A 88 -0.79 23.13 8.57
CA ALA A 88 -0.67 24.34 7.73
C ALA A 88 -2.01 25.09 7.55
N ALA A 89 -3.14 24.50 7.95
CA ALA A 89 -4.47 25.11 7.85
C ALA A 89 -4.90 25.85 9.15
N ALA A 90 -4.04 25.89 10.17
CA ALA A 90 -4.31 26.51 11.46
C ALA A 90 -3.30 27.61 11.81
N VAL A 91 -3.08 28.56 10.89
CA VAL A 91 -2.56 29.88 11.25
C VAL A 91 -3.75 30.83 11.22
N PRO A 92 -4.41 31.12 12.36
CA PRO A 92 -5.31 32.26 12.44
C PRO A 92 -4.46 33.55 12.42
N ALA A 93 -4.88 34.49 11.57
CA ALA A 93 -4.48 35.89 11.64
C ALA A 93 -5.16 36.59 12.82
#